data_AF-A3JWL2-F1
#
_entry.id   AF-A3JWL2-F1
#
_cell.length_a   1.000
_cell.length_b   1.000
_cell.length_c   1.000
_cell.angle_alpha   90.00
_cell.angle_beta   90.00
_cell.angle_gamma   90.00
#
_symmetry.space_group_name_H-M   'P 1'
#
loop_
_entity.id
_entity.type
_entity.pdbx_description
1 polymer ?
#
loop_
_entity_poly.entity_id
_entity_poly.type
_entity_poly.pdbx_seq_one_letter_code
_entity_poly.pdbx_strand_id
1 'polypeptide(L)'
;MPIAAACAAAGIIAGTLGITGLGSKISGLIVVASGGYLFFALVLTMLTAIILGMGLPTTAAYLVLATVVAPALAKMGLPLLTAHLFVFFYGCVSTITPPVALASYVAAGIAKADINRVGWTAFFYGITCYILPFVFVFGPALLLDGSIGPIILAIVSGAFGVFAIASAVVGYSTTPLSVWQRIVMASAGIALLHQGWISDAVGLAILVLIIWGSKSASNTPRKA
;
A
#
# COMPACT_ATOMS: atom_id res chain seq x y z
N MET A 1 14.11 -8.17 -25.31
CA MET A 1 13.04 -7.54 -26.12
C MET A 1 11.89 -6.91 -25.32
N PRO A 2 11.39 -7.44 -24.18
CA PRO A 2 10.21 -6.87 -23.51
C PRO A 2 10.39 -5.44 -22.98
N ILE A 3 11.56 -5.14 -22.38
CA ILE A 3 11.80 -3.85 -21.71
C ILE A 3 11.95 -2.72 -22.73
N ALA A 4 12.70 -2.93 -23.81
CA ALA A 4 12.89 -1.93 -24.86
C ALA A 4 11.55 -1.51 -25.52
N ALA A 5 10.67 -2.48 -25.80
CA ALA A 5 9.35 -2.20 -26.35
C ALA A 5 8.45 -1.46 -25.34
N ALA A 6 8.47 -1.86 -24.06
CA ALA A 6 7.72 -1.17 -23.00
C ALA A 6 8.21 0.28 -22.81
N CYS A 7 9.52 0.51 -22.78
CA CYS A 7 10.10 1.85 -22.69
C CYS A 7 9.75 2.71 -23.92
N ALA A 8 9.78 2.14 -25.13
CA ALA A 8 9.40 2.84 -26.36
C ALA A 8 7.92 3.25 -26.34
N ALA A 9 7.01 2.32 -26.01
CA ALA A 9 5.58 2.60 -25.91
C ALA A 9 5.27 3.65 -24.83
N ALA A 10 5.91 3.52 -23.66
CA ALA A 10 5.79 4.50 -22.60
C ALA A 10 6.35 5.88 -22.97
N GLY A 11 7.45 5.95 -23.73
CA GLY A 11 7.97 7.20 -24.26
C GLY A 11 7.00 7.89 -25.20
N ILE A 12 6.30 7.14 -26.06
CA ILE A 12 5.23 7.66 -26.92
C ILE A 12 4.06 8.17 -26.09
N ILE A 13 3.64 7.43 -25.06
CA ILE A 13 2.56 7.85 -24.17
C ILE A 13 2.96 9.14 -23.41
N ALA A 14 4.15 9.16 -22.82
CA ALA A 14 4.70 10.34 -22.16
C ALA A 14 4.78 11.56 -23.11
N GLY A 15 5.24 11.35 -24.34
CA GLY A 15 5.33 12.39 -25.37
C GLY A 15 3.97 12.92 -25.79
N THR A 16 3.00 12.05 -26.05
CA THR A 16 1.63 12.46 -26.42
C THR A 16 0.92 13.17 -25.26
N LEU A 17 1.07 12.68 -24.02
CA LEU A 17 0.54 13.34 -22.82
C LEU A 17 1.19 14.70 -22.55
N GLY A 18 2.49 14.83 -22.82
CA GLY A 18 3.24 16.08 -22.73
C GLY A 18 2.73 17.12 -23.73
N ILE A 19 2.57 16.74 -25.00
CA ILE A 19 2.11 17.64 -26.06
C ILE A 19 0.62 18.01 -25.90
N THR A 20 -0.23 17.06 -25.49
CA THR A 20 -1.67 17.31 -25.26
C THR A 20 -1.95 18.06 -23.96
N GLY A 21 -0.98 18.14 -23.05
CA GLY A 21 -1.13 18.74 -21.72
C GLY A 21 -2.06 17.96 -20.78
N LEU A 22 -2.47 16.74 -21.15
CA LEU A 22 -3.40 15.94 -20.34
C LEU A 22 -2.79 15.58 -18.97
N GLY A 23 -1.49 15.26 -18.94
CA GLY A 23 -0.77 15.00 -17.68
C GLY A 23 -0.82 16.20 -16.73
N SER A 24 -0.54 17.40 -17.26
CA SER A 24 -0.63 18.65 -16.50
C SER A 24 -2.06 18.95 -16.03
N LYS A 25 -3.09 18.65 -16.83
CA LYS A 25 -4.49 18.83 -16.45
C LYS A 25 -4.91 17.86 -15.35
N ILE A 26 -4.56 16.58 -15.44
CA ILE A 26 -4.86 15.59 -14.39
C ILE A 26 -4.13 15.96 -13.10
N SER A 27 -2.84 16.29 -13.20
CA SER A 27 -2.05 16.78 -12.05
C SER A 27 -2.70 18.03 -11.42
N GLY A 28 -3.13 18.99 -12.23
CA GLY A 28 -3.82 20.20 -11.76
C GLY A 28 -5.17 19.89 -11.11
N LEU A 29 -5.94 18.95 -11.67
CA LEU A 29 -7.23 18.53 -11.13
C LEU A 29 -7.06 17.89 -9.75
N ILE A 30 -6.04 17.04 -9.55
CA ILE A 30 -5.74 16.46 -8.24
C ILE A 30 -5.46 17.55 -7.21
N VAL A 31 -4.60 18.52 -7.55
CA VAL A 31 -4.24 19.61 -6.64
C VAL A 31 -5.46 20.47 -6.30
N VAL A 32 -6.24 20.88 -7.30
CA VAL A 32 -7.45 21.71 -7.09
C VAL A 32 -8.52 20.95 -6.31
N ALA A 33 -8.80 19.70 -6.67
CA ALA A 33 -9.80 18.87 -5.99
C ALA A 33 -9.39 18.50 -4.56
N SER A 34 -8.09 18.46 -4.26
CA SER A 34 -7.58 18.25 -2.90
C SER A 34 -7.74 19.49 -1.99
N GLY A 35 -8.06 20.66 -2.57
CA GLY A 35 -8.12 21.93 -1.83
C GLY A 35 -6.78 22.39 -1.24
N GLY A 36 -5.65 21.85 -1.75
CA GLY A 36 -4.31 22.10 -1.21
C GLY A 36 -3.90 21.20 -0.05
N TYR A 37 -4.78 20.32 0.44
CA TYR A 37 -4.45 19.39 1.52
C TYR A 37 -3.77 18.14 0.97
N LEU A 38 -2.53 17.90 1.41
CA LEU A 38 -1.71 16.78 0.94
C LEU A 38 -2.41 15.42 1.12
N PHE A 39 -3.05 15.19 2.26
CA PHE A 39 -3.72 13.91 2.52
C PHE A 39 -4.80 13.59 1.48
N PHE A 40 -5.65 14.57 1.13
CA PHE A 40 -6.68 14.37 0.10
C PHE A 40 -6.06 14.20 -1.28
N ALA A 41 -4.96 14.89 -1.58
CA ALA A 41 -4.24 14.68 -2.83
C ALA A 41 -3.67 13.25 -2.93
N LEU A 42 -3.11 12.70 -1.86
CA LEU A 42 -2.63 11.32 -1.83
C LEU A 42 -3.76 10.31 -2.09
N VAL A 43 -4.95 10.54 -1.52
CA VAL A 43 -6.13 9.69 -1.79
C VAL A 43 -6.56 9.79 -3.26
N LEU A 44 -6.66 11.00 -3.82
CA LEU A 44 -7.03 11.20 -5.22
C LEU A 44 -5.98 10.60 -6.17
N THR A 45 -4.70 10.76 -5.84
CA THR A 45 -3.58 10.17 -6.57
C THR A 45 -3.62 8.64 -6.50
N MET A 46 -3.90 8.05 -5.33
CA MET A 46 -4.09 6.61 -5.17
C MET A 46 -5.20 6.10 -6.09
N LEU A 47 -6.38 6.73 -6.06
CA LEU A 47 -7.51 6.32 -6.90
C LEU A 47 -7.18 6.45 -8.39
N THR A 48 -6.57 7.56 -8.78
CA THR A 48 -6.11 7.80 -10.15
C THR A 48 -5.08 6.74 -10.55
N ALA A 49 -4.15 6.40 -9.67
CA ALA A 49 -3.11 5.41 -9.92
C ALA A 49 -3.65 4.00 -10.09
N ILE A 50 -4.64 3.61 -9.29
CA ILE A 50 -5.33 2.33 -9.43
C ILE A 50 -6.07 2.29 -10.77
N ILE A 51 -6.88 3.31 -11.08
CA ILE A 51 -7.69 3.35 -12.32
C ILE A 51 -6.80 3.33 -13.57
N LEU A 52 -5.75 4.17 -13.60
CA LEU A 52 -4.85 4.24 -14.75
C LEU A 52 -3.94 3.00 -14.85
N GLY A 53 -3.66 2.30 -13.73
CA GLY A 53 -2.84 1.10 -13.71
C GLY A 53 -3.59 -0.17 -14.13
N MET A 54 -4.92 -0.19 -14.04
CA MET A 54 -5.73 -1.38 -14.34
C MET A 54 -5.55 -1.85 -15.79
N GLY A 55 -5.10 -3.10 -15.94
CA GLY A 55 -4.95 -3.77 -17.23
C GLY A 55 -3.59 -3.55 -17.91
N LEU A 56 -2.67 -2.80 -17.29
CA LEU A 56 -1.31 -2.60 -17.78
C LEU A 56 -0.31 -3.50 -17.03
N PRO A 57 0.76 -3.98 -17.67
CA PRO A 57 1.93 -4.52 -16.96
C PRO A 57 2.52 -3.46 -16.02
N THR A 58 3.05 -3.86 -14.86
CA THR A 58 3.57 -2.95 -13.82
C THR A 58 4.54 -1.89 -14.35
N THR A 59 5.44 -2.28 -15.26
CA THR A 59 6.40 -1.36 -15.88
C THR A 59 5.70 -0.27 -16.71
N ALA A 60 4.70 -0.65 -17.51
CA ALA A 60 3.95 0.31 -18.33
C ALA A 60 3.06 1.21 -17.45
N ALA A 61 2.38 0.64 -16.46
CA ALA A 61 1.58 1.39 -15.50
C ALA A 61 2.43 2.46 -14.79
N TYR A 62 3.61 2.09 -14.28
CA TYR A 62 4.50 3.04 -13.61
C TYR A 62 4.91 4.19 -14.52
N LEU A 63 5.27 3.94 -15.78
CA LEU A 63 5.73 5.01 -16.68
C LEU A 63 4.61 6.01 -17.02
N VAL A 64 3.37 5.54 -17.18
CA VAL A 64 2.20 6.41 -17.33
C VAL A 64 1.97 7.23 -16.05
N LEU A 65 2.01 6.59 -14.88
CA LEU A 65 1.76 7.27 -13.61
C LEU A 65 2.87 8.27 -13.24
N ALA A 66 4.12 7.94 -13.54
CA ALA A 66 5.28 8.81 -13.32
C ALA A 66 5.19 10.10 -14.16
N THR A 67 4.54 10.04 -15.32
CA THR A 67 4.41 11.20 -16.23
C THR A 67 3.14 12.00 -15.97
N VAL A 68 2.07 11.36 -15.48
CA VAL A 68 0.75 12.00 -15.28
C VAL A 68 0.52 12.44 -13.83
N VAL A 69 0.90 11.61 -12.86
CA VAL A 69 0.42 11.70 -11.48
C VAL A 69 1.52 12.08 -10.50
N ALA A 70 2.73 11.54 -10.66
CA ALA A 70 3.87 11.90 -9.80
C ALA A 70 4.17 13.43 -9.77
N PRO A 71 4.06 14.18 -10.89
CA PRO A 71 4.26 15.62 -10.87
C PRO A 71 3.25 16.38 -10.00
N ALA A 72 2.03 15.85 -9.80
CA ALA A 72 1.02 16.45 -8.93
C ALA A 72 1.51 16.47 -7.47
N LEU A 73 2.01 15.33 -7.00
CA LEU A 73 2.55 15.18 -5.65
C LEU A 73 3.83 15.99 -5.44
N ALA A 74 4.72 16.00 -6.44
CA ALA A 74 5.94 16.81 -6.39
C ALA A 74 5.65 18.31 -6.29
N LYS A 75 4.63 18.81 -7.00
CA LYS A 75 4.15 20.21 -6.88
C LYS A 75 3.60 20.55 -5.50
N MET A 76 3.15 19.55 -4.75
CA MET A 76 2.68 19.70 -3.37
C MET A 76 3.80 19.57 -2.34
N GLY A 77 5.06 19.53 -2.78
CA GLY A 77 6.24 19.54 -1.90
C GLY A 77 6.75 18.15 -1.52
N LEU A 78 6.22 17.07 -2.10
CA LEU A 78 6.80 15.74 -1.87
C LEU A 78 8.15 15.61 -2.58
N PRO A 79 9.16 15.00 -1.92
CA PRO A 79 10.37 14.59 -2.61
C PRO A 79 10.06 13.72 -3.82
N LEU A 80 10.82 13.89 -4.91
CA LEU A 80 10.59 13.16 -6.16
C LEU A 80 10.59 11.64 -5.94
N LEU A 81 11.56 11.13 -5.18
CA LEU A 81 11.63 9.71 -4.86
C LEU A 81 10.33 9.20 -4.21
N THR A 82 9.83 9.92 -3.21
CA THR A 82 8.58 9.60 -2.50
C THR A 82 7.38 9.62 -3.44
N ALA A 83 7.26 10.65 -4.30
CA ALA A 83 6.17 10.76 -5.26
C ALA A 83 6.19 9.60 -6.28
N HIS A 84 7.36 9.27 -6.82
CA HIS A 84 7.53 8.15 -7.75
C HIS A 84 7.24 6.80 -7.10
N LEU A 85 7.71 6.59 -5.87
CA LEU A 85 7.47 5.34 -5.15
C LEU A 85 5.99 5.18 -4.78
N PHE A 86 5.32 6.28 -4.40
CA PHE A 86 3.88 6.28 -4.11
C PHE A 86 3.08 5.79 -5.32
N VAL A 87 3.31 6.38 -6.49
CA VAL A 87 2.58 5.96 -7.70
C VAL A 87 3.00 4.58 -8.20
N PHE A 88 4.27 4.19 -8.02
CA PHE A 88 4.75 2.84 -8.35
C PHE A 88 4.03 1.78 -7.52
N PHE A 89 3.89 1.99 -6.20
CA PHE A 89 3.20 1.07 -5.30
C PHE A 89 1.74 0.84 -5.74
N TYR A 90 0.99 1.91 -6.00
CA TYR A 90 -0.40 1.75 -6.46
C TYR A 90 -0.51 1.19 -7.87
N GLY A 91 0.46 1.47 -8.74
CA GLY A 91 0.61 0.77 -10.02
C GLY A 91 0.72 -0.74 -9.83
N CYS A 92 1.58 -1.21 -8.94
CA CYS A 92 1.72 -2.64 -8.63
C CYS A 92 0.44 -3.23 -8.04
N VAL A 93 -0.12 -2.56 -7.04
CA VAL A 93 -1.27 -3.07 -6.26
C VAL A 93 -2.57 -3.03 -7.08
N SER A 94 -2.69 -2.16 -8.09
CA SER A 94 -3.83 -2.13 -9.03
C SER A 94 -4.15 -3.49 -9.66
N THR A 95 -3.13 -4.34 -9.84
CA THR A 95 -3.26 -5.68 -10.45
C THR A 95 -3.95 -6.70 -9.56
N ILE A 96 -4.13 -6.40 -8.27
CA ILE A 96 -4.88 -7.21 -7.30
C ILE A 96 -6.15 -6.49 -6.80
N THR A 97 -6.49 -5.31 -7.36
CA THR A 97 -7.68 -4.54 -7.00
C THR A 97 -8.87 -4.89 -7.91
N PRO A 98 -10.00 -5.38 -7.38
CA PRO A 98 -11.25 -5.48 -8.14
C PRO A 98 -11.68 -4.08 -8.64
N PRO A 99 -12.27 -3.95 -9.85
CA PRO A 99 -12.89 -5.00 -10.65
C PRO A 99 -11.99 -5.69 -11.70
N VAL A 100 -10.76 -5.22 -11.94
CA VAL A 100 -9.91 -5.78 -13.02
C VAL A 100 -8.95 -6.86 -12.51
N ALA A 101 -8.38 -6.72 -11.30
CA ALA A 101 -7.54 -7.68 -10.56
C ALA A 101 -6.86 -8.77 -11.42
N LEU A 102 -6.17 -8.37 -12.49
CA LEU A 102 -5.77 -9.27 -13.59
C LEU A 102 -4.91 -10.43 -13.08
N ALA A 103 -3.99 -10.15 -12.17
CA ALA A 103 -3.12 -11.18 -11.59
C ALA A 103 -3.93 -12.19 -10.77
N SER A 104 -4.88 -11.72 -9.96
CA SER A 104 -5.77 -12.56 -9.17
C SER A 104 -6.67 -13.44 -10.05
N TYR A 105 -7.16 -12.91 -11.17
CA TYR A 105 -8.06 -13.63 -12.07
C TYR A 105 -7.34 -14.71 -12.87
N VAL A 106 -6.11 -14.43 -13.33
CA VAL A 106 -5.25 -15.44 -13.96
C VAL A 106 -4.92 -16.54 -12.96
N ALA A 107 -4.53 -16.18 -11.73
CA ALA A 107 -4.25 -17.16 -10.67
C ALA A 107 -5.47 -18.03 -10.34
N ALA A 108 -6.68 -17.46 -10.29
CA ALA A 108 -7.91 -18.20 -10.08
C ALA A 108 -8.19 -19.21 -11.19
N GLY A 109 -7.94 -18.85 -12.45
CA GLY A 109 -8.07 -19.75 -13.60
C GLY A 109 -7.12 -20.95 -13.53
N ILE A 110 -5.87 -20.72 -13.14
CA ILE A 110 -4.87 -21.79 -12.92
C ILE A 110 -5.28 -22.70 -11.76
N ALA A 111 -5.75 -22.11 -10.66
CA ALA A 111 -6.17 -22.82 -9.45
C ALA A 111 -7.57 -23.46 -9.56
N LYS A 112 -8.30 -23.26 -10.67
CA LYS A 112 -9.70 -23.68 -10.86
C LYS A 112 -10.63 -23.19 -9.73
N ALA A 113 -10.37 -21.97 -9.24
CA ALA A 113 -11.13 -21.33 -8.18
C ALA A 113 -12.07 -20.23 -8.74
N ASP A 114 -13.05 -19.82 -7.94
CA ASP A 114 -13.92 -18.70 -8.31
C ASP A 114 -13.12 -17.39 -8.39
N ILE A 115 -13.15 -16.77 -9.57
CA ILE A 115 -12.40 -15.56 -9.92
C ILE A 115 -12.72 -14.40 -8.95
N ASN A 116 -14.00 -14.22 -8.62
CA ASN A 116 -14.44 -13.14 -7.74
C ASN A 116 -13.95 -13.35 -6.31
N ARG A 117 -14.09 -14.56 -5.76
CA ARG A 117 -13.59 -14.89 -4.42
C ARG A 117 -12.08 -14.69 -4.31
N VAL A 118 -11.30 -15.13 -5.29
CA VAL A 118 -9.85 -14.94 -5.29
C VAL A 118 -9.49 -13.45 -5.37
N GLY A 119 -10.14 -12.69 -6.25
CA GLY A 119 -9.93 -11.24 -6.37
C GLY A 119 -10.21 -10.49 -5.06
N TRP A 120 -11.37 -10.72 -4.44
CA TRP A 120 -11.70 -10.10 -3.16
C TRP A 120 -10.77 -10.54 -2.03
N THR A 121 -10.40 -11.83 -1.98
CA THR A 121 -9.47 -12.33 -0.97
C THR A 121 -8.09 -11.69 -1.11
N ALA A 122 -7.57 -11.59 -2.34
CA ALA A 122 -6.30 -10.93 -2.63
C ALA A 122 -6.33 -9.44 -2.25
N PHE A 123 -7.43 -8.75 -2.55
CA PHE A 123 -7.63 -7.35 -2.15
C PHE A 123 -7.55 -7.17 -0.63
N PHE A 124 -8.31 -7.96 0.13
CA PHE A 124 -8.31 -7.87 1.59
C PHE A 124 -6.94 -8.20 2.16
N TYR A 125 -6.29 -9.27 1.67
CA TYR A 125 -4.95 -9.65 2.10
C TYR A 125 -3.90 -8.58 1.77
N GLY A 126 -4.12 -7.86 0.68
CA GLY A 126 -3.27 -6.76 0.23
C GLY A 126 -3.49 -5.44 0.96
N ILE A 127 -4.44 -5.30 1.90
CA ILE A 127 -4.74 -4.02 2.60
C ILE A 127 -3.48 -3.33 3.13
N THR A 128 -2.53 -4.09 3.68
CA THR A 128 -1.28 -3.54 4.19
C THR A 128 -0.48 -2.81 3.10
N CYS A 129 -0.51 -3.30 1.86
CA CYS A 129 0.13 -2.65 0.72
C CYS A 129 -0.56 -1.35 0.29
N TYR A 130 -1.84 -1.14 0.62
CA TYR A 130 -2.53 0.13 0.37
C TYR A 130 -2.24 1.18 1.46
N ILE A 131 -1.96 0.73 2.68
CA ILE A 131 -1.65 1.62 3.82
C ILE A 131 -0.19 2.11 3.72
N LEU A 132 0.74 1.22 3.36
CA LEU A 132 2.17 1.49 3.41
C LEU A 132 2.62 2.76 2.64
N PRO A 133 2.06 3.09 1.46
CA PRO A 133 2.43 4.33 0.77
C PRO A 133 2.11 5.61 1.52
N PHE A 134 1.00 5.65 2.25
CA PHE A 134 0.71 6.80 3.11
C PHE A 134 1.72 6.90 4.25
N VAL A 135 2.12 5.76 4.81
CA VAL A 135 3.05 5.72 5.93
C VAL A 135 4.41 6.27 5.55
N PHE A 136 5.00 5.85 4.43
CA PHE A 136 6.33 6.33 4.04
C PHE A 136 6.32 7.79 3.53
N VAL A 137 5.16 8.33 3.13
CA VAL A 137 5.03 9.74 2.78
C VAL A 137 5.16 10.63 4.01
N PHE A 138 4.56 10.21 5.14
CA PHE A 138 4.65 10.94 6.40
C PHE A 138 5.85 10.53 7.27
N GLY A 139 6.47 9.39 6.96
CA GLY A 139 7.63 8.84 7.67
C GLY A 139 8.78 8.50 6.70
N PRO A 140 9.60 9.48 6.28
CA PRO A 140 10.66 9.30 5.28
C PRO A 140 11.76 8.33 5.70
N ALA A 141 11.88 8.00 6.99
CA ALA A 141 12.83 7.01 7.49
C ALA A 141 12.61 5.60 6.89
N LEU A 142 11.37 5.25 6.50
CA LEU A 142 11.09 4.01 5.74
C LEU A 142 11.71 4.01 4.34
N LEU A 143 12.01 5.19 3.79
CA LEU A 143 12.68 5.35 2.49
C LEU A 143 14.21 5.44 2.64
N LEU A 144 14.73 5.10 3.82
CA LEU A 144 16.15 5.24 4.17
C LEU A 144 16.64 6.69 4.11
N ASP A 145 15.72 7.65 4.27
CA ASP A 145 16.03 9.07 4.28
C ASP A 145 16.08 9.58 5.73
N GLY A 146 17.23 10.10 6.14
CA GLY A 146 17.49 10.59 7.49
C GLY A 146 18.66 9.89 8.19
N SER A 147 18.64 9.94 9.54
CA SER A 147 19.71 9.35 10.35
C SER A 147 19.49 7.85 10.61
N ILE A 148 20.59 7.13 10.86
CA ILE A 148 20.59 5.66 11.02
C ILE A 148 19.64 5.20 12.13
N GLY A 149 19.55 5.93 13.25
CA GLY A 149 18.69 5.56 14.38
C GLY A 149 17.20 5.47 14.01
N PRO A 150 16.57 6.56 13.54
CA PRO A 150 15.19 6.57 13.02
C PRO A 150 14.95 5.56 11.89
N ILE A 151 15.92 5.35 11.00
CA ILE A 151 15.81 4.36 9.93
C ILE A 151 15.67 2.94 10.50
N ILE A 152 16.55 2.56 11.43
CA ILE A 152 16.49 1.25 12.09
C ILE A 152 15.17 1.11 12.84
N LEU A 153 14.76 2.14 13.58
CA LEU A 153 13.48 2.14 14.29
C LEU A 153 12.32 1.91 13.32
N ALA A 154 12.25 2.67 12.23
CA ALA A 154 11.19 2.58 11.23
C ALA A 154 11.14 1.22 10.52
N ILE A 155 12.29 0.60 10.24
CA ILE A 155 12.34 -0.75 9.66
C ILE A 155 11.79 -1.77 10.66
N VAL A 156 12.22 -1.70 11.93
CA VAL A 156 11.81 -2.65 12.96
C VAL A 156 10.33 -2.47 13.30
N SER A 157 9.89 -1.25 13.61
CA SER A 157 8.49 -0.96 13.92
C SER A 157 7.59 -1.20 12.71
N GLY A 158 8.04 -0.84 11.51
CA GLY A 158 7.35 -1.13 10.26
C GLY A 158 7.15 -2.63 10.03
N ALA A 159 8.16 -3.46 10.28
CA ALA A 159 8.03 -4.91 10.16
C ALA A 159 6.99 -5.50 11.13
N PHE A 160 7.01 -5.08 12.39
CA PHE A 160 6.01 -5.49 13.39
C PHE A 160 4.61 -4.93 13.07
N GLY A 161 4.53 -3.70 12.56
CA GLY A 161 3.29 -3.06 12.16
C GLY A 161 2.60 -3.80 11.00
N VAL A 162 3.38 -4.12 9.95
CA VAL A 162 2.94 -4.93 8.81
C VAL A 162 2.47 -6.31 9.28
N PHE A 163 3.21 -6.97 10.17
CA PHE A 163 2.82 -8.25 10.76
C PHE A 163 1.51 -8.18 11.54
N ALA A 164 1.31 -7.10 12.32
CA ALA A 164 0.10 -6.90 13.11
C ALA A 164 -1.14 -6.73 12.24
N ILE A 165 -1.05 -5.87 11.20
CA ILE A 165 -2.14 -5.66 10.24
C ILE A 165 -2.41 -6.94 9.45
N ALA A 166 -1.37 -7.64 8.98
CA ALA A 166 -1.53 -8.90 8.27
C ALA A 166 -2.25 -9.96 9.14
N SER A 167 -1.84 -10.10 10.40
CA SER A 167 -2.49 -11.00 11.37
C SER A 167 -3.96 -10.63 11.60
N ALA A 168 -4.25 -9.33 11.71
CA ALA A 168 -5.63 -8.82 11.84
C ALA A 168 -6.48 -9.11 10.61
N VAL A 169 -5.93 -8.93 9.41
CA VAL A 169 -6.63 -9.20 8.14
C VAL A 169 -6.88 -10.69 7.96
N VAL A 170 -5.86 -11.53 8.15
CA VAL A 170 -5.96 -12.99 8.03
C VAL A 170 -6.84 -13.59 9.12
N GLY A 171 -6.91 -12.94 10.30
CA GLY A 171 -7.67 -13.43 11.45
C GLY A 171 -6.98 -14.58 12.19
N TYR A 172 -5.68 -14.74 11.98
CA TYR A 172 -4.88 -15.79 12.58
C TYR A 172 -3.47 -15.27 12.87
N SER A 173 -2.93 -15.62 14.03
CA SER A 173 -1.53 -15.39 14.38
C SER A 173 -0.92 -16.70 14.88
N THR A 174 -0.72 -16.88 16.18
CA THR A 174 -0.39 -18.20 16.77
C THR A 174 -1.62 -19.06 17.03
N THR A 175 -2.79 -18.43 17.05
CA THR A 175 -4.11 -18.99 17.33
C THR A 175 -5.14 -18.18 16.54
N PRO A 176 -6.35 -18.71 16.29
CA PRO A 176 -7.42 -17.93 15.65
C PRO A 176 -7.77 -16.70 16.50
N LEU A 177 -7.90 -15.54 15.85
CA LEU A 177 -8.20 -14.27 16.50
C LEU A 177 -9.70 -13.96 16.43
N SER A 178 -10.29 -13.57 17.56
CA SER A 178 -11.64 -13.01 17.61
C SER A 178 -11.71 -11.64 16.93
N VAL A 179 -12.91 -11.20 16.54
CA VAL A 179 -13.11 -9.91 15.85
C VAL A 179 -12.51 -8.73 16.64
N TRP A 180 -12.71 -8.71 17.97
CA TRP A 180 -12.11 -7.68 18.82
C TRP A 180 -10.57 -7.72 18.80
N GLN A 181 -9.97 -8.90 18.93
CA GLN A 181 -8.51 -9.04 18.84
C GLN A 181 -7.97 -8.60 17.48
N ARG A 182 -8.71 -8.82 16.39
CA ARG A 182 -8.35 -8.34 15.05
C ARG A 182 -8.35 -6.81 14.99
N ILE A 183 -9.38 -6.15 15.53
CA ILE A 183 -9.45 -4.68 15.57
C ILE A 183 -8.28 -4.10 16.39
N VAL A 184 -7.99 -4.69 17.55
CA VAL A 184 -6.88 -4.29 18.42
C VAL A 184 -5.52 -4.53 17.77
N MET A 185 -5.35 -5.63 17.04
CA MET A 185 -4.12 -5.90 16.27
C MET A 185 -3.96 -4.93 15.10
N ALA A 186 -5.05 -4.56 14.41
CA ALA A 186 -5.02 -3.58 13.34
C ALA A 186 -4.63 -2.18 13.87
N SER A 187 -5.19 -1.76 15.01
CA SER A 187 -4.83 -0.48 15.63
C SER A 187 -3.39 -0.46 16.14
N ALA A 188 -2.91 -1.56 16.73
CA ALA A 188 -1.50 -1.72 17.10
C ALA A 188 -0.58 -1.61 15.88
N GLY A 189 -0.97 -2.21 14.76
CA GLY A 189 -0.22 -2.13 13.51
C GLY A 189 -0.15 -0.72 12.94
N ILE A 190 -1.25 0.02 12.95
CA ILE A 190 -1.28 1.43 12.54
C ILE A 190 -0.42 2.29 13.47
N ALA A 191 -0.47 2.05 14.78
CA ALA A 191 0.36 2.77 15.75
C ALA A 191 1.87 2.52 15.51
N LEU A 192 2.27 1.27 15.25
CA LEU A 192 3.64 0.90 14.91
C LEU A 192 4.14 1.53 13.61
N LEU A 193 3.24 1.74 12.65
CA LEU A 193 3.57 2.37 11.39
C LEU A 193 3.79 3.89 11.52
N HIS A 194 3.37 4.52 12.63
CA HIS A 194 3.58 5.95 12.85
C HIS A 194 5.04 6.34 13.15
N GLN A 195 5.94 5.37 13.39
CA GLN A 195 7.39 5.59 13.60
C GLN A 195 7.73 6.52 14.78
N GLY A 196 6.94 6.49 15.85
CA GLY A 196 7.14 7.30 17.04
C GLY A 196 7.52 6.43 18.24
N TRP A 197 8.44 6.88 19.09
CA TRP A 197 8.87 6.10 20.26
C TRP A 197 7.71 5.65 21.16
N ILE A 198 6.75 6.54 21.40
CA ILE A 198 5.57 6.25 22.23
C ILE A 198 4.58 5.35 21.48
N SER A 199 4.31 5.65 20.21
CA SER A 199 3.39 4.84 19.39
C SER A 199 3.89 3.42 19.20
N ASP A 200 5.20 3.27 19.03
CA ASP A 200 5.86 1.99 18.81
C ASP A 200 5.89 1.18 20.10
N ALA A 201 6.18 1.81 21.25
CA ALA A 201 6.11 1.14 22.55
C ALA A 201 4.69 0.65 22.86
N VAL A 202 3.67 1.48 22.63
CA VAL A 202 2.27 1.11 22.83
C VAL A 202 1.86 0.00 21.88
N GLY A 203 2.19 0.11 20.59
CA GLY A 203 1.84 -0.88 19.58
C GLY A 203 2.51 -2.23 19.81
N LEU A 204 3.79 -2.23 20.20
CA LEU A 204 4.51 -3.46 20.59
C LEU A 204 3.90 -4.09 21.84
N ALA A 205 3.57 -3.30 22.85
CA ALA A 205 2.94 -3.80 24.06
C ALA A 205 1.60 -4.48 23.74
N ILE A 206 0.75 -3.85 22.94
CA ILE A 206 -0.53 -4.43 22.51
C ILE A 206 -0.32 -5.72 21.73
N LEU A 207 0.62 -5.74 20.78
CA LEU A 207 0.94 -6.92 19.97
C LEU A 207 1.36 -8.10 20.85
N VAL A 208 2.27 -7.87 21.79
CA VAL A 208 2.76 -8.90 22.71
C VAL A 208 1.64 -9.40 23.62
N LEU A 209 0.83 -8.50 24.19
CA LEU A 209 -0.27 -8.86 25.07
C LEU A 209 -1.33 -9.71 24.36
N ILE A 210 -1.67 -9.39 23.12
CA ILE A 210 -2.64 -10.18 22.35
C ILE A 210 -2.07 -11.56 22.00
N ILE A 211 -0.82 -11.64 21.54
CA ILE A 211 -0.20 -12.94 21.19
C ILE A 211 -0.06 -13.82 22.43
N TRP A 212 0.37 -13.25 23.56
CA TRP A 212 0.58 -14.00 24.79
C TRP A 212 -0.74 -14.42 25.44
N GLY A 213 -1.72 -13.51 25.53
CA GLY A 213 -3.05 -13.81 26.05
C GLY A 213 -3.77 -14.87 25.21
N SER A 214 -3.57 -14.86 23.88
CA SER A 214 -4.19 -15.83 22.99
C SER A 214 -3.58 -17.23 23.10
N LYS A 215 -2.26 -17.35 23.34
CA LYS A 215 -1.61 -18.63 23.68
C LYS A 215 -2.10 -19.21 25.02
N SER A 216 -2.28 -18.35 26.03
CA SER A 216 -2.77 -18.80 27.34
C SER A 216 -4.20 -19.35 27.27
N ALA A 217 -5.05 -18.77 26.42
CA ALA A 217 -6.44 -19.22 26.25
C ALA A 217 -6.55 -20.56 25.50
N SER A 218 -5.64 -20.85 24.55
CA SER A 218 -5.68 -22.12 23.79
C SER A 218 -5.14 -23.32 24.57
N ASN A 219 -4.32 -23.09 25.62
CA ASN A 219 -3.77 -24.17 26.47
C ASN A 219 -4.73 -24.64 27.57
N THR A 220 -5.91 -24.02 27.70
CA THR A 220 -6.96 -24.50 28.60
C THR A 220 -7.65 -25.72 27.96
N PRO A 221 -7.64 -26.91 28.59
CA PRO A 221 -8.28 -28.09 28.01
C PRO A 221 -9.77 -27.81 27.84
N ARG A 222 -10.25 -27.84 26.60
CA ARG A 222 -11.69 -27.81 26.30
C ARG A 222 -12.30 -29.04 26.97
N LYS A 223 -13.09 -28.84 28.03
CA LYS A 223 -13.92 -29.89 28.61
C LYS A 223 -14.81 -30.43 27.48
N ALA A 224 -14.67 -31.72 27.22
CA ALA A 224 -15.44 -32.50 26.25
C ALA A 224 -16.93 -32.52 26.61
#